data_AF-A0A167ZJY6-F1
#
_entry.id   AF-A0A167ZJY6-F1
#
_cell.length_a   1.000
_cell.length_b   1.000
_cell.length_c   1.000
_cell.angle_alpha   90.00
_cell.angle_beta   90.00
_cell.angle_gamma   90.00
#
_symmetry.space_group_name_H-M   'P 1'
#
loop_
_entity.id
_entity.type
_entity.pdbx_description
1 polymer ?
#
loop_
_entity_poly.entity_id
_entity_poly.type
_entity_poly.pdbx_seq_one_letter_code
_entity_poly.pdbx_strand_id
1 'polypeptide(L)'
;MLLTDMEEASSLLYLDELKALSKETKIQGRTKPELVRSLSQVSRQQTGLKDMGLSRQNSRDSTGSDDSSRSTGKLEMEGSKQRNIFLSKVTDILGPCIRLSSTVFKLFERVHLVFYRSTEWTEKSLTTIILAKIARRNFPEYIVCRTSTIFASRRHLLEFEAATRLEAEIDLCLEGSGAVLDKGCQRILEIYDVIYPRWKKLLEEEQDKERSGYEFGEGAYLRRFNPGHSYTRILAKAGYAMGKFKEYGREHDLLTELLEQKMFHLARRGDWYQRKALLEENYMAKLGEPYALAELERRKKEWNKAAAATCEMALQDSDCHMTFHFGLQKRLLKLEKKLRIPKRLQHNFGHVKLAKPLEITVHGIQLKRETTPKAGNISVPTKTIWLDELDSEGECSVEDMCLSHFRAEGWKGYHSEGRIVRTLFAYLFYDILFLYIPNVFQTAFQTCPLDLHTDVFFPTRASEINHRLVEIENGGAESLVRAVWEREHERRTEVVGLNWDYEIDDLLELVRCFDGGALAAICKVMAQEYRQRGGGVPDLILWRAHESPGECGSGGRKGEVMFVEVKSENDRLSETQRVWIDVLTAAGVRVALCNAVAKEVREVD
;
A
#
# COMPACT_ATOMS: atom_id res chain seq x y z
N MET A 1 -17.50 -6.19 -35.39
CA MET A 1 -18.36 -5.46 -34.42
C MET A 1 -18.19 -3.99 -34.71
N LEU A 2 -19.26 -3.31 -35.13
CA LEU A 2 -19.23 -1.87 -35.40
C LEU A 2 -19.20 -1.11 -34.06
N LEU A 3 -18.57 0.06 -34.05
CA LEU A 3 -18.57 0.99 -32.92
C LEU A 3 -19.99 1.57 -32.82
N THR A 4 -20.86 0.94 -32.03
CA THR A 4 -22.31 1.28 -31.94
C THR A 4 -22.66 2.09 -30.70
N ASP A 5 -21.76 2.14 -29.73
CA ASP A 5 -21.96 2.91 -28.53
C ASP A 5 -21.37 4.31 -28.65
N MET A 6 -22.21 5.31 -28.39
CA MET A 6 -21.89 6.72 -28.60
C MET A 6 -20.91 7.23 -27.54
N GLU A 7 -21.00 6.69 -26.33
CA GLU A 7 -20.11 7.04 -25.22
C GLU A 7 -18.70 6.47 -25.47
N GLU A 8 -18.63 5.19 -25.87
CA GLU A 8 -17.38 4.55 -26.32
C GLU A 8 -16.76 5.31 -27.52
N ALA A 9 -17.54 5.64 -28.55
CA ALA A 9 -17.05 6.37 -29.72
C ALA A 9 -16.50 7.76 -29.37
N SER A 10 -17.26 8.52 -28.60
CA SER A 10 -16.88 9.89 -28.23
C SER A 10 -15.66 9.91 -27.30
N SER A 11 -15.45 8.85 -26.52
CA SER A 11 -14.28 8.74 -25.64
C SER A 11 -12.96 8.62 -26.41
N LEU A 12 -12.99 8.16 -27.66
CA LEU A 12 -11.80 7.99 -28.52
C LEU A 12 -11.32 9.31 -29.14
N LEU A 13 -12.19 10.31 -29.26
CA LEU A 13 -11.85 11.61 -29.83
C LEU A 13 -10.88 12.39 -28.93
N TYR A 14 -10.01 13.18 -29.54
CA TYR A 14 -9.18 14.15 -28.82
C TYR A 14 -10.05 15.29 -28.24
N LEU A 15 -9.54 15.97 -27.22
CA LEU A 15 -10.30 17.03 -26.54
C LEU A 15 -10.69 18.17 -27.51
N ASP A 16 -9.82 18.51 -28.46
CA ASP A 16 -10.09 19.60 -29.40
C ASP A 16 -11.10 19.20 -30.49
N GLU A 17 -11.12 17.92 -30.89
CA GLU A 17 -12.14 17.35 -31.77
C GLU A 17 -13.52 17.35 -31.07
N LEU A 18 -13.56 16.96 -29.78
CA LEU A 18 -14.78 17.03 -28.98
C LEU A 18 -15.27 18.47 -28.79
N LYS A 19 -14.37 19.44 -28.64
CA LYS A 19 -14.75 20.87 -28.57
C LYS A 19 -15.25 21.42 -29.90
N ALA A 20 -14.68 20.97 -31.02
CA ALA A 20 -15.16 21.34 -32.35
C ALA A 20 -16.56 20.79 -32.58
N LEU A 21 -16.76 19.51 -32.27
CA LEU A 21 -18.06 18.86 -32.34
C LEU A 21 -19.07 19.52 -31.39
N SER A 22 -18.67 19.85 -30.16
CA SER A 22 -19.56 20.48 -29.19
C SER A 22 -20.00 21.89 -29.60
N LYS A 23 -19.17 22.64 -30.32
CA LYS A 23 -19.55 23.95 -30.90
C LYS A 23 -20.61 23.78 -31.98
N GLU A 24 -20.45 22.78 -32.85
CA GLU A 24 -21.40 22.48 -33.92
C GLU A 24 -22.74 21.99 -33.36
N THR A 25 -22.71 21.19 -32.29
CA THR A 25 -23.88 20.58 -31.67
C THR A 25 -24.48 21.39 -30.51
N LYS A 26 -23.93 22.58 -30.22
CA LYS A 26 -24.32 23.49 -29.13
C LYS A 26 -24.28 22.85 -27.73
N ILE A 27 -23.29 22.00 -27.49
CA ILE A 27 -23.11 21.29 -26.22
C ILE A 27 -22.10 22.01 -25.34
N GLN A 28 -22.41 22.12 -24.05
CA GLN A 28 -21.55 22.72 -23.05
C GLN A 28 -20.78 21.66 -22.25
N GLY A 29 -19.48 21.90 -22.05
CA GLY A 29 -18.59 21.09 -21.22
C GLY A 29 -17.19 21.68 -21.23
N ARG A 30 -16.48 21.61 -20.10
CA ARG A 30 -15.11 22.12 -19.96
C ARG A 30 -14.08 21.00 -20.04
N THR A 31 -14.46 19.79 -19.61
CA THR A 31 -13.59 18.62 -19.56
C THR A 31 -14.02 17.53 -20.56
N LYS A 32 -13.07 16.68 -20.97
CA LYS A 32 -13.35 15.55 -21.89
C LYS A 32 -14.52 14.66 -21.40
N PRO A 33 -14.60 14.24 -20.11
CA PRO A 33 -15.70 13.41 -19.63
C PRO A 33 -17.06 14.12 -19.62
N GLU A 34 -17.09 15.44 -19.37
CA GLU A 34 -18.32 16.23 -19.46
C GLU A 34 -18.82 16.30 -20.90
N LEU A 35 -17.93 16.58 -21.85
CA LEU A 35 -18.29 16.67 -23.27
C LEU A 35 -18.81 15.32 -23.80
N VAL A 36 -18.16 14.21 -23.44
CA VAL A 36 -18.60 12.85 -23.78
C VAL A 36 -19.99 12.52 -23.20
N ARG A 37 -20.22 12.84 -21.92
CA ARG A 37 -21.54 12.64 -21.28
C ARG A 37 -22.62 13.49 -21.91
N SER A 38 -22.36 14.78 -22.11
CA SER A 38 -23.34 15.70 -22.70
C SER A 38 -23.69 15.31 -24.14
N LEU A 39 -22.70 14.90 -24.94
CA LEU A 39 -22.94 14.40 -26.31
C LEU A 39 -23.74 13.09 -26.31
N SER A 40 -23.43 12.18 -25.39
CA SER A 40 -24.20 10.93 -25.22
C SER A 40 -25.63 11.18 -24.75
N GLN A 41 -25.86 12.21 -23.91
CA GLN A 41 -27.18 12.59 -23.44
C GLN A 41 -28.01 13.27 -24.53
N VAL A 42 -27.42 14.19 -25.29
CA VAL A 42 -28.08 14.87 -26.42
C VAL A 42 -28.40 13.90 -27.55
N SER A 43 -27.52 12.93 -27.80
CA SER A 43 -27.80 11.83 -28.73
C SER A 43 -29.01 10.97 -28.34
N ARG A 44 -29.41 10.98 -27.06
CA ARG A 44 -30.55 10.22 -26.54
C ARG A 44 -31.82 11.08 -26.36
N GLN A 45 -31.71 12.40 -26.41
CA GLN A 45 -32.84 13.32 -26.26
C GLN A 45 -33.47 13.61 -27.64
N GLN A 46 -34.79 13.45 -27.73
CA GLN A 46 -35.56 13.76 -28.94
C GLN A 46 -35.67 15.28 -29.11
N THR A 47 -35.44 15.79 -30.32
CA THR A 47 -35.77 17.17 -30.70
C THR A 47 -37.28 17.35 -30.59
N GLY A 48 -37.74 18.05 -29.56
CA GLY A 48 -39.16 18.38 -29.41
C GLY A 48 -39.63 19.28 -30.55
N LEU A 49 -40.90 19.10 -30.97
CA LEU A 49 -41.63 19.80 -32.06
C LEU A 49 -41.47 21.34 -32.15
N LYS A 50 -40.82 22.02 -31.20
CA LYS A 50 -40.50 23.45 -31.27
C LYS A 50 -39.38 23.78 -32.26
N ASP A 51 -38.52 22.81 -32.61
CA ASP A 51 -37.33 23.07 -33.46
C ASP A 51 -37.60 22.99 -34.98
N MET A 52 -38.84 22.63 -35.38
CA MET A 52 -39.25 22.53 -36.79
C MET A 52 -40.13 23.70 -37.30
N GLY A 53 -40.23 24.80 -36.55
CA GLY A 53 -40.78 26.06 -37.09
C GLY A 53 -42.25 26.04 -37.54
N LEU A 54 -43.06 25.07 -37.09
CA LEU A 54 -44.50 25.05 -37.39
C LEU A 54 -45.26 25.92 -36.38
N SER A 55 -45.56 27.14 -36.82
CA SER A 55 -46.44 28.08 -36.14
C SER A 55 -47.84 27.49 -35.93
N ARG A 56 -48.37 27.63 -34.72
CA ARG A 56 -49.77 27.30 -34.39
C ARG A 56 -50.71 28.13 -35.25
N GLN A 57 -51.48 27.48 -36.12
CA GLN A 57 -52.76 28.02 -36.57
C GLN A 57 -53.89 27.26 -35.89
N ASN A 58 -54.74 28.02 -35.21
CA ASN A 58 -56.00 27.57 -34.64
C ASN A 58 -56.99 27.26 -35.77
N SER A 59 -57.59 26.08 -35.75
CA SER A 59 -58.97 25.91 -36.22
C SER A 59 -59.65 24.81 -35.40
N ARG A 60 -60.84 25.15 -34.92
CA ARG A 60 -61.76 24.30 -34.18
C ARG A 60 -62.26 23.12 -35.02
N ASP A 61 -62.67 22.09 -34.28
CA ASP A 61 -63.67 21.06 -34.57
C ASP A 61 -63.23 19.62 -34.84
N SER A 62 -64.05 18.73 -34.25
CA SER A 62 -64.21 17.28 -34.40
C SER A 62 -63.38 16.32 -33.53
N THR A 63 -64.02 15.97 -32.40
CA THR A 63 -64.22 14.62 -31.82
C THR A 63 -63.56 13.40 -32.47
N GLY A 64 -62.78 12.67 -31.65
CA GLY A 64 -62.88 11.21 -31.43
C GLY A 64 -62.19 10.25 -32.41
N SER A 65 -61.07 9.64 -31.99
CA SER A 65 -60.90 8.16 -31.95
C SER A 65 -59.49 7.77 -31.45
N ASP A 66 -59.45 6.65 -30.73
CA ASP A 66 -58.26 5.95 -30.22
C ASP A 66 -57.24 5.60 -31.32
N ASP A 67 -55.99 6.05 -31.18
CA ASP A 67 -54.83 5.41 -31.81
C ASP A 67 -53.56 5.64 -30.96
N SER A 68 -53.53 5.06 -29.75
CA SER A 68 -52.41 5.15 -28.80
C SER A 68 -51.30 4.12 -29.05
N SER A 69 -51.40 3.28 -30.08
CA SER A 69 -50.42 2.22 -30.38
C SER A 69 -49.46 2.52 -31.54
N ARG A 70 -49.71 3.58 -32.33
CA ARG A 70 -48.86 3.99 -33.47
C ARG A 70 -47.83 5.09 -33.16
N SER A 71 -47.93 5.75 -32.00
CA SER A 71 -47.07 6.88 -31.63
C SER A 71 -45.75 6.44 -30.98
N THR A 72 -45.75 5.37 -30.18
CA THR A 72 -44.55 4.83 -29.51
C THR A 72 -43.50 4.31 -30.50
N GLY A 73 -43.93 3.61 -31.57
CA GLY A 73 -43.02 3.13 -32.62
C GLY A 73 -42.37 4.24 -33.46
N LYS A 74 -43.03 5.40 -33.63
CA LYS A 74 -42.44 6.58 -34.31
C LYS A 74 -41.43 7.31 -33.42
N LEU A 75 -41.70 7.40 -32.12
CA LEU A 75 -40.83 8.06 -31.14
C LEU A 75 -39.50 7.31 -30.94
N GLU A 76 -39.52 5.97 -30.90
CA GLU A 76 -38.28 5.16 -30.85
C GLU A 76 -37.49 5.23 -32.17
N MET A 77 -38.17 5.31 -33.31
CA MET A 77 -37.52 5.44 -34.62
C MET A 77 -36.77 6.76 -34.79
N GLU A 78 -37.31 7.86 -34.29
CA GLU A 78 -36.69 9.19 -34.38
C GLU A 78 -35.47 9.33 -33.45
N GLY A 79 -35.54 8.80 -32.23
CA GLY A 79 -34.38 8.75 -31.32
C GLY A 79 -33.25 7.88 -31.88
N SER A 80 -33.57 6.77 -32.55
CA SER A 80 -32.60 5.92 -33.23
C SER A 80 -31.92 6.63 -34.42
N LYS A 81 -32.68 7.38 -35.23
CA LYS A 81 -32.15 8.16 -36.35
C LYS A 81 -31.17 9.25 -35.89
N GLN A 82 -31.52 10.01 -34.86
CA GLN A 82 -30.67 11.06 -34.34
C GLN A 82 -29.35 10.50 -33.77
N ARG A 83 -29.43 9.40 -33.02
CA ARG A 83 -28.25 8.67 -32.53
C ARG A 83 -27.34 8.21 -33.68
N ASN A 84 -27.91 7.67 -34.76
CA ASN A 84 -27.13 7.22 -35.91
C ASN A 84 -26.44 8.38 -36.65
N ILE A 85 -27.07 9.56 -36.74
CA ILE A 85 -26.46 10.76 -37.34
C ILE A 85 -25.25 11.23 -36.52
N PHE A 86 -25.39 11.33 -35.19
CA PHE A 86 -24.28 11.72 -34.32
C PHE A 86 -23.16 10.69 -34.35
N LEU A 87 -23.51 9.41 -34.31
CA LEU A 87 -22.53 8.33 -34.38
C LEU A 87 -21.76 8.37 -35.72
N SER A 88 -22.46 8.62 -36.84
CA SER A 88 -21.81 8.78 -38.16
C SER A 88 -20.80 9.92 -38.14
N LYS A 89 -21.18 11.10 -37.62
CA LYS A 89 -20.25 12.24 -37.53
C LYS A 89 -19.03 11.94 -36.67
N VAL A 90 -19.22 11.25 -35.54
CA VAL A 90 -18.11 10.84 -34.67
C VAL A 90 -17.22 9.83 -35.38
N THR A 91 -17.79 8.86 -36.10
CA THR A 91 -17.01 7.87 -36.85
C THR A 91 -16.27 8.48 -38.04
N ASP A 92 -16.83 9.53 -38.68
CA ASP A 92 -16.18 10.25 -39.77
C ASP A 92 -14.94 10.99 -39.29
N ILE A 93 -14.98 11.56 -38.08
CA ILE A 93 -13.82 12.21 -37.45
C ILE A 93 -12.77 11.18 -37.02
N LEU A 94 -13.20 10.07 -36.39
CA LEU A 94 -12.29 9.04 -35.89
C LEU A 94 -11.55 8.28 -37.00
N GLY A 95 -12.19 8.10 -38.16
CA GLY A 95 -11.67 7.26 -39.23
C GLY A 95 -11.56 5.77 -38.83
N PRO A 96 -10.72 4.98 -39.53
CA PRO A 96 -10.61 3.55 -39.31
C PRO A 96 -10.09 3.21 -37.91
N CYS A 97 -10.94 2.59 -37.09
CA CYS A 97 -10.60 2.17 -35.74
C CYS A 97 -10.41 0.65 -35.67
N ILE A 98 -9.39 0.21 -34.93
CA ILE A 98 -9.15 -1.21 -34.63
C ILE A 98 -9.55 -1.47 -33.18
N ARG A 99 -10.38 -2.48 -32.96
CA ARG A 99 -10.73 -2.97 -31.63
C ARG A 99 -10.37 -4.44 -31.53
N LEU A 100 -9.63 -4.79 -30.48
CA LEU A 100 -9.39 -6.20 -30.15
C LEU A 100 -10.71 -6.86 -29.74
N SER A 101 -10.92 -8.10 -30.21
CA SER A 101 -12.09 -8.88 -29.80
C SER A 101 -12.12 -9.03 -28.28
N SER A 102 -13.22 -8.62 -27.64
CA SER A 102 -13.37 -8.70 -26.17
C SER A 102 -13.20 -10.13 -25.65
N THR A 103 -13.66 -11.13 -26.41
CA THR A 103 -13.50 -12.54 -26.06
C THR A 103 -12.03 -12.97 -26.07
N VAL A 104 -11.27 -12.53 -27.08
CA VAL A 104 -9.84 -12.84 -27.21
C VAL A 104 -9.04 -12.10 -26.13
N PHE A 105 -9.37 -10.83 -25.90
CA PHE A 105 -8.76 -10.02 -24.85
C PHE A 105 -8.97 -10.66 -23.47
N LYS A 106 -10.22 -10.98 -23.09
CA LYS A 106 -10.55 -11.66 -21.83
C LYS A 106 -9.88 -13.04 -21.70
N LEU A 107 -9.69 -13.75 -22.81
CA LEU A 107 -8.96 -15.02 -22.82
C LEU A 107 -7.49 -14.80 -22.43
N PHE A 108 -6.81 -13.85 -23.10
CA PHE A 108 -5.41 -13.55 -22.80
C PHE A 108 -5.21 -12.91 -21.43
N GLU A 109 -6.14 -12.09 -20.94
CA GLU A 109 -6.14 -11.61 -19.55
C GLU A 109 -6.19 -12.77 -18.56
N ARG A 110 -7.06 -13.76 -18.79
CA ARG A 110 -7.14 -14.93 -17.91
C ARG A 110 -5.90 -15.81 -18.01
N VAL A 111 -5.39 -16.04 -19.23
CA VAL A 111 -4.13 -16.77 -19.44
C VAL A 111 -2.99 -16.04 -18.72
N HIS A 112 -2.95 -14.71 -18.78
CA HIS A 112 -1.99 -13.89 -18.07
C HIS A 112 -2.10 -14.06 -16.56
N LEU A 113 -3.31 -13.93 -16.00
CA LEU A 113 -3.59 -14.12 -14.57
C LEU A 113 -3.13 -15.51 -14.10
N VAL A 114 -3.46 -16.57 -14.84
CA VAL A 114 -3.08 -17.95 -14.50
C VAL A 114 -1.59 -18.19 -14.70
N PHE A 115 -0.99 -17.63 -15.76
CA PHE A 115 0.42 -17.83 -16.06
C PHE A 115 1.33 -17.13 -15.03
N TYR A 116 1.01 -15.88 -14.67
CA TYR A 116 1.77 -15.09 -13.71
C TYR A 116 1.33 -15.27 -12.26
N ARG A 117 0.26 -16.05 -12.02
CA ARG A 117 -0.37 -16.19 -10.71
C ARG A 117 -0.62 -14.81 -10.07
N SER A 118 -1.19 -13.90 -10.86
CA SER A 118 -1.43 -12.53 -10.41
C SER A 118 -2.54 -12.53 -9.36
N THR A 119 -2.22 -12.03 -8.16
CA THR A 119 -3.21 -11.79 -7.08
C THR A 119 -3.72 -10.35 -7.06
N GLU A 120 -3.22 -9.52 -7.96
CA GLU A 120 -3.67 -8.14 -8.16
C GLU A 120 -4.07 -7.98 -9.62
N TRP A 121 -5.14 -7.23 -9.86
CA TRP A 121 -5.52 -6.81 -11.20
C TRP A 121 -4.56 -5.71 -11.66
N THR A 122 -3.46 -6.11 -12.28
CA THR A 122 -2.45 -5.20 -12.81
C THR A 122 -2.10 -5.56 -14.24
N GLU A 123 -1.95 -4.56 -15.11
CA GLU A 123 -1.38 -4.69 -16.46
C GLU A 123 0.14 -4.91 -16.40
N LYS A 124 0.62 -5.85 -15.57
CA LYS A 124 2.05 -6.16 -15.51
C LYS A 124 2.47 -6.76 -16.84
N SER A 125 3.34 -6.05 -17.55
CA SER A 125 3.77 -6.39 -18.91
C SER A 125 4.61 -7.67 -18.96
N LEU A 126 4.53 -8.39 -20.07
CA LEU A 126 5.42 -9.51 -20.46
C LEU A 126 6.92 -9.15 -20.47
N THR A 127 7.25 -7.87 -20.32
CA THR A 127 8.62 -7.31 -20.33
C THR A 127 9.58 -8.06 -19.40
N THR A 128 9.16 -8.46 -18.20
CA THR A 128 10.06 -9.14 -17.25
C THR A 128 10.57 -10.49 -17.78
N ILE A 129 9.70 -11.28 -18.43
CA ILE A 129 10.10 -12.57 -19.03
C ILE A 129 11.02 -12.36 -20.23
N ILE A 130 10.75 -11.30 -21.02
CA ILE A 130 11.56 -10.94 -22.19
C ILE A 130 12.97 -10.55 -21.74
N LEU A 131 13.10 -9.74 -20.69
CA LEU A 131 14.41 -9.32 -20.14
C LEU A 131 15.19 -10.49 -19.54
N ALA A 132 14.53 -11.43 -18.86
CA ALA A 132 15.18 -12.64 -18.34
C ALA A 132 15.76 -13.51 -19.46
N LYS A 133 15.05 -13.67 -20.58
CA LYS A 133 15.52 -14.46 -21.74
C LYS A 133 16.74 -13.85 -22.46
N ILE A 134 17.03 -12.57 -22.26
CA ILE A 134 18.19 -11.89 -22.89
C ILE A 134 19.48 -12.10 -22.06
N ALA A 135 19.43 -12.90 -20.98
CA ALA A 135 20.59 -13.48 -20.26
C ALA A 135 21.63 -12.46 -19.74
N ARG A 136 21.23 -11.23 -19.43
CA ARG A 136 22.13 -10.18 -18.91
C ARG A 136 22.30 -10.19 -17.39
N ARG A 137 21.75 -11.17 -16.66
CA ARG A 137 21.72 -11.19 -15.19
C ARG A 137 21.93 -12.61 -14.65
N ASN A 138 22.68 -12.71 -13.55
CA ASN A 138 22.85 -13.93 -12.77
C ASN A 138 21.76 -14.02 -11.71
N PHE A 139 21.10 -15.17 -11.58
CA PHE A 139 20.01 -15.38 -10.63
C PHE A 139 20.44 -16.29 -9.48
N PRO A 140 19.83 -16.15 -8.29
CA PRO A 140 20.06 -17.03 -7.14
C PRO A 140 19.72 -18.48 -7.46
N GLU A 141 20.35 -19.41 -6.75
CA GLU A 141 20.06 -20.84 -6.86
C GLU A 141 18.95 -21.24 -5.88
N TYR A 142 17.89 -21.85 -6.41
CA TYR A 142 16.76 -22.36 -5.63
C TYR A 142 15.99 -23.42 -6.42
N ILE A 143 15.15 -24.20 -5.72
CA ILE A 143 14.34 -25.25 -6.33
C ILE A 143 13.07 -24.64 -6.94
N VAL A 144 12.89 -24.82 -8.26
CA VAL A 144 11.69 -24.41 -8.96
C VAL A 144 10.59 -25.45 -8.76
N CYS A 145 9.46 -25.04 -8.19
CA CYS A 145 8.28 -25.87 -8.01
C CYS A 145 7.02 -25.13 -8.47
N ARG A 146 6.39 -25.66 -9.51
CA ARG A 146 5.16 -25.10 -10.10
C ARG A 146 4.11 -26.20 -10.22
N THR A 147 3.04 -26.10 -9.45
CA THR A 147 1.89 -27.00 -9.57
C THR A 147 0.93 -26.57 -10.70
N SER A 148 0.19 -27.53 -11.25
CA SER A 148 -0.86 -27.30 -12.25
C SER A 148 -2.24 -27.01 -11.63
N THR A 149 -2.41 -27.23 -10.33
CA THR A 149 -3.72 -27.39 -9.67
C THR A 149 -4.12 -26.28 -8.68
N ILE A 150 -3.40 -25.14 -8.62
CA ILE A 150 -3.74 -24.02 -7.71
C ILE A 150 -5.24 -23.65 -7.77
N PHE A 151 -5.86 -23.72 -8.95
CA PHE A 151 -7.31 -23.60 -9.09
C PHE A 151 -7.95 -24.98 -9.24
N ALA A 152 -8.66 -25.43 -8.20
CA ALA A 152 -9.35 -26.72 -8.18
C ALA A 152 -10.38 -26.93 -9.31
N SER A 153 -10.95 -25.86 -9.87
CA SER A 153 -11.90 -25.95 -10.98
C SER A 153 -11.99 -24.65 -11.77
N ARG A 154 -12.58 -24.72 -12.97
CA ARG A 154 -12.93 -23.52 -13.76
C ARG A 154 -13.81 -22.56 -12.96
N ARG A 155 -14.78 -23.07 -12.19
CA ARG A 155 -15.66 -22.25 -11.35
C ARG A 155 -14.86 -21.48 -10.29
N HIS A 156 -13.91 -22.16 -9.64
CA HIS A 156 -13.06 -21.53 -8.64
C HIS A 156 -12.19 -20.42 -9.25
N LEU A 157 -11.59 -20.65 -10.42
CA LEU A 157 -10.82 -19.63 -11.14
C LEU A 157 -11.67 -18.41 -11.52
N LEU A 158 -12.89 -18.62 -12.03
CA LEU A 158 -13.78 -17.52 -12.42
C LEU A 158 -14.26 -16.72 -11.21
N GLU A 159 -14.51 -17.39 -10.08
CA GLU A 159 -14.87 -16.74 -8.82
C GLU A 159 -13.70 -15.90 -8.27
N PHE A 160 -12.47 -16.44 -8.34
CA PHE A 160 -11.28 -15.70 -7.95
C PHE A 160 -11.05 -14.47 -8.84
N GLU A 161 -11.13 -14.63 -10.17
CA GLU A 161 -11.03 -13.53 -11.14
C GLU A 161 -12.07 -12.44 -10.84
N ALA A 162 -13.31 -12.83 -10.54
CA ALA A 162 -14.37 -11.88 -10.18
C ALA A 162 -14.07 -11.17 -8.85
N ALA A 163 -13.56 -11.88 -7.84
CA ALA A 163 -13.20 -11.30 -6.55
C ALA A 163 -12.06 -10.28 -6.69
N THR A 164 -11.01 -10.57 -7.47
CA THR A 164 -9.90 -9.62 -7.72
C THR A 164 -10.36 -8.37 -8.47
N ARG A 165 -11.28 -8.51 -9.44
CA ARG A 165 -11.86 -7.36 -10.14
C ARG A 165 -12.72 -6.49 -9.23
N LEU A 166 -13.56 -7.11 -8.40
CA LEU A 166 -14.41 -6.41 -7.44
C LEU A 166 -13.57 -5.64 -6.42
N GLU A 167 -12.46 -6.22 -6.00
CA GLU A 167 -11.51 -5.60 -5.10
C GLU A 167 -10.84 -4.36 -5.72
N ALA A 168 -10.50 -4.41 -7.00
CA ALA A 168 -10.00 -3.26 -7.77
C ALA A 168 -11.08 -2.18 -7.96
N GLU A 169 -12.34 -2.56 -8.22
CA GLU A 169 -13.49 -1.63 -8.23
C GLU A 169 -13.61 -0.88 -6.89
N ILE A 170 -13.42 -1.58 -5.78
CA ILE A 170 -13.49 -0.99 -4.45
C ILE A 170 -12.32 -0.05 -4.16
N ASP A 171 -11.11 -0.35 -4.65
CA ASP A 171 -9.99 0.60 -4.57
C ASP A 171 -10.36 1.92 -5.27
N LEU A 172 -10.94 1.85 -6.48
CA LEU A 172 -11.41 3.04 -7.21
C LEU A 172 -12.55 3.77 -6.47
N CYS A 173 -13.44 3.07 -5.78
CA CYS A 173 -14.51 3.69 -4.99
C CYS A 173 -13.98 4.55 -3.83
N LEU A 174 -12.78 4.24 -3.32
CA LEU A 174 -12.13 5.00 -2.27
C LEU A 174 -11.31 6.19 -2.81
N GLU A 175 -11.18 6.32 -4.13
CA GLU A 175 -10.51 7.45 -4.76
C GLU A 175 -11.45 8.68 -4.83
N GLY A 176 -10.99 9.81 -4.31
CA GLY A 176 -11.72 11.09 -4.33
C GLY A 176 -12.10 11.62 -2.95
N SER A 177 -12.88 12.71 -2.91
CA SER A 177 -13.22 13.43 -1.68
C SER A 177 -14.67 13.88 -1.65
N GLY A 178 -15.22 14.07 -0.45
CA GLY A 178 -16.59 14.55 -0.25
C GLY A 178 -17.64 13.58 -0.80
N ALA A 179 -18.61 14.12 -1.56
CA ALA A 179 -19.76 13.36 -2.06
C ALA A 179 -19.39 12.19 -3.00
N VAL A 180 -18.26 12.26 -3.70
CA VAL A 180 -17.75 11.15 -4.53
C VAL A 180 -17.39 9.97 -3.64
N LEU A 181 -16.62 10.23 -2.57
CA LEU A 181 -16.24 9.22 -1.60
C LEU A 181 -17.45 8.69 -0.83
N ASP A 182 -18.49 9.51 -0.58
CA ASP A 182 -19.73 9.04 0.07
C ASP A 182 -20.46 8.00 -0.81
N LYS A 183 -20.60 8.28 -2.10
CA LYS A 183 -21.17 7.32 -3.06
C LYS A 183 -20.32 6.06 -3.18
N GLY A 184 -19.00 6.21 -3.19
CA GLY A 184 -18.06 5.09 -3.17
C GLY A 184 -18.23 4.22 -1.93
N CYS A 185 -18.31 4.83 -0.74
CA CYS A 185 -18.55 4.10 0.52
C CYS A 185 -19.91 3.39 0.52
N GLN A 186 -20.97 4.01 -0.01
CA GLN A 186 -22.28 3.36 -0.14
C GLN A 186 -22.20 2.11 -1.03
N ARG A 187 -21.53 2.23 -2.18
CA ARG A 187 -21.30 1.11 -3.10
C ARG A 187 -20.53 -0.03 -2.45
N ILE A 188 -19.53 0.28 -1.63
CA ILE A 188 -18.76 -0.72 -0.88
C ILE A 188 -19.66 -1.50 0.09
N LEU A 189 -20.59 -0.83 0.78
CA LEU A 189 -21.53 -1.50 1.70
C LEU A 189 -22.53 -2.39 0.96
N GLU A 190 -23.04 -1.96 -0.19
CA GLU A 190 -23.89 -2.81 -1.04
C GLU A 190 -23.17 -4.10 -1.47
N ILE A 191 -21.90 -3.96 -1.85
CA ILE A 191 -21.06 -5.10 -2.22
C ILE A 191 -20.84 -6.02 -1.01
N TYR A 192 -20.53 -5.43 0.16
CA TYR A 192 -20.34 -6.16 1.42
C TYR A 192 -21.53 -7.06 1.74
N ASP A 193 -22.76 -6.53 1.68
CA ASP A 193 -23.97 -7.28 2.04
C ASP A 193 -24.19 -8.49 1.12
N VAL A 194 -23.75 -8.42 -0.14
CA VAL A 194 -23.84 -9.53 -1.11
C VAL A 194 -22.75 -10.59 -0.86
N ILE A 195 -21.51 -10.19 -0.57
CA ILE A 195 -20.38 -11.12 -0.49
C ILE A 195 -20.22 -11.76 0.89
N TYR A 196 -20.68 -11.11 1.96
CA TYR A 196 -20.45 -11.55 3.34
C TYR A 196 -20.91 -13.00 3.61
N PRO A 197 -22.11 -13.44 3.19
CA PRO A 197 -22.52 -14.84 3.37
C PRO A 197 -21.63 -15.84 2.61
N ARG A 198 -21.17 -15.46 1.41
CA ARG A 198 -20.26 -16.31 0.62
C ARG A 198 -18.87 -16.39 1.25
N TRP A 199 -18.38 -15.29 1.81
CA TRP A 199 -17.11 -15.25 2.55
C TRP A 199 -17.11 -16.16 3.78
N LYS A 200 -18.20 -16.18 4.57
CA LYS A 200 -18.35 -17.11 5.71
C LYS A 200 -18.22 -18.57 5.29
N LYS A 201 -18.89 -18.95 4.20
CA LYS A 201 -18.79 -20.31 3.64
C LYS A 201 -17.35 -20.64 3.18
N LEU A 202 -16.67 -19.69 2.54
CA LEU A 202 -15.27 -19.89 2.11
C LEU A 202 -14.31 -20.04 3.31
N LEU A 203 -14.56 -19.34 4.41
CA LEU A 203 -13.81 -19.52 5.65
C LEU A 203 -13.97 -20.93 6.22
N GLU A 204 -15.20 -21.44 6.29
CA GLU A 204 -15.48 -22.81 6.75
C GLU A 204 -14.78 -23.84 5.85
N GLU A 205 -14.90 -23.70 4.53
CA GLU A 205 -14.25 -24.56 3.54
C GLU A 205 -12.72 -24.57 3.70
N GLU A 206 -12.07 -23.42 3.94
CA GLU A 206 -10.62 -23.36 4.16
C GLU A 206 -10.20 -23.87 5.54
N GLN A 207 -11.02 -23.65 6.58
CA GLN A 207 -10.77 -24.19 7.91
C GLN A 207 -10.79 -25.73 7.91
N ASP A 208 -11.67 -26.33 7.11
CA ASP A 208 -11.71 -27.77 6.92
C ASP A 208 -10.50 -28.29 6.16
N LYS A 209 -10.06 -27.58 5.11
CA LYS A 209 -8.82 -27.93 4.37
C LYS A 209 -7.58 -27.83 5.23
N GLU A 210 -7.49 -26.83 6.10
CA GLU A 210 -6.37 -26.70 7.04
C GLU A 210 -6.26 -27.91 7.97
N ARG A 211 -7.41 -28.44 8.40
CA ARG A 211 -7.45 -29.63 9.27
C ARG A 211 -7.14 -30.94 8.56
N SER A 212 -7.32 -31.02 7.24
CA SER A 212 -7.40 -32.30 6.53
C SER A 212 -6.54 -32.44 5.26
N GLY A 213 -5.96 -31.35 4.73
CA GLY A 213 -5.52 -31.33 3.33
C GLY A 213 -4.18 -30.66 2.98
N TYR A 214 -3.51 -29.95 3.90
CA TYR A 214 -2.18 -29.40 3.62
C TYR A 214 -1.09 -30.25 4.30
N GLU A 215 -0.32 -31.00 3.51
CA GLU A 215 0.75 -31.88 4.02
C GLU A 215 2.07 -31.12 4.32
N PHE A 216 2.35 -30.02 3.61
CA PHE A 216 3.65 -29.32 3.66
C PHE A 216 3.53 -27.81 3.93
N GLY A 217 2.49 -27.36 4.64
CA GLY A 217 2.32 -25.93 4.96
C GLY A 217 2.04 -25.02 3.75
N GLU A 218 1.75 -25.60 2.58
CA GLU A 218 1.46 -24.86 1.33
C GLU A 218 0.22 -23.97 1.43
N GLY A 219 -0.63 -24.22 2.43
CA GLY A 219 -1.89 -23.51 2.63
C GLY A 219 -1.70 -22.00 2.78
N ALA A 220 -0.66 -21.55 3.49
CA ALA A 220 -0.43 -20.12 3.68
C ALA A 220 -0.26 -19.39 2.33
N TYR A 221 0.62 -19.88 1.46
CA TYR A 221 0.82 -19.28 0.13
C TYR A 221 -0.40 -19.46 -0.78
N LEU A 222 -0.98 -20.67 -0.82
CA LEU A 222 -2.06 -21.00 -1.75
C LEU A 222 -3.38 -20.30 -1.42
N ARG A 223 -3.66 -19.98 -0.15
CA ARG A 223 -4.85 -19.22 0.26
C ARG A 223 -4.95 -17.86 -0.41
N ARG A 224 -3.84 -17.27 -0.87
CA ARG A 224 -3.87 -16.03 -1.66
C ARG A 224 -4.60 -16.14 -3.00
N PHE A 225 -4.76 -17.36 -3.53
CA PHE A 225 -5.52 -17.66 -4.74
C PHE A 225 -6.96 -18.08 -4.46
N ASN A 226 -7.38 -18.06 -3.20
CA ASN A 226 -8.76 -18.29 -2.80
C ASN A 226 -9.56 -16.96 -2.88
N PRO A 227 -10.78 -16.94 -3.44
CA PRO A 227 -11.64 -15.75 -3.44
C PRO A 227 -11.85 -15.12 -2.06
N GLY A 228 -11.85 -15.94 -1.00
CA GLY A 228 -11.96 -15.52 0.39
C GLY A 228 -10.84 -14.58 0.83
N HIS A 229 -9.65 -14.69 0.24
CA HIS A 229 -8.57 -13.74 0.45
C HIS A 229 -8.94 -12.34 -0.04
N SER A 230 -9.40 -12.19 -1.29
CA SER A 230 -9.85 -10.89 -1.81
C SER A 230 -11.09 -10.37 -1.09
N TYR A 231 -12.06 -11.24 -0.78
CA TYR A 231 -13.24 -10.84 -0.01
C TYR A 231 -12.89 -10.33 1.39
N THR A 232 -11.92 -10.93 2.09
CA THR A 232 -11.46 -10.42 3.39
C THR A 232 -10.90 -9.00 3.29
N ARG A 233 -10.15 -8.67 2.22
CA ARG A 233 -9.67 -7.30 1.97
C ARG A 233 -10.83 -6.34 1.70
N ILE A 234 -11.85 -6.78 0.96
CA ILE A 234 -13.08 -6.01 0.73
C ILE A 234 -13.81 -5.74 2.06
N LEU A 235 -14.02 -6.76 2.88
CA LEU A 235 -14.66 -6.63 4.19
C LEU A 235 -13.90 -5.62 5.07
N ALA A 236 -12.57 -5.71 5.13
CA ALA A 236 -11.77 -4.73 5.87
C ALA A 236 -11.97 -3.28 5.38
N LYS A 237 -12.12 -3.06 4.06
CA LYS A 237 -12.45 -1.74 3.48
C LYS A 237 -13.90 -1.32 3.74
N ALA A 238 -14.84 -2.26 3.83
CA ALA A 238 -16.20 -1.98 4.25
C ALA A 238 -16.26 -1.46 5.69
N GLY A 239 -15.39 -1.93 6.58
CA GLY A 239 -15.24 -1.36 7.93
C GLY A 239 -14.92 0.14 7.92
N TYR A 240 -14.05 0.60 7.01
CA TYR A 240 -13.79 2.04 6.82
C TYR A 240 -15.07 2.81 6.41
N ALA A 241 -15.86 2.25 5.47
CA ALA A 241 -17.12 2.85 5.04
C ALA A 241 -18.14 2.91 6.19
N MET A 242 -18.27 1.85 7.00
CA MET A 242 -19.13 1.83 8.20
C MET A 242 -18.72 2.93 9.19
N GLY A 243 -17.42 3.07 9.46
CA GLY A 243 -16.89 4.11 10.34
C GLY A 243 -17.18 5.53 9.83
N LYS A 244 -17.13 5.74 8.51
CA LYS A 244 -17.47 7.02 7.88
C LYS A 244 -18.95 7.39 8.07
N PHE A 245 -19.85 6.41 7.94
CA PHE A 245 -21.29 6.60 8.20
C PHE A 245 -21.66 6.51 9.69
N LYS A 246 -20.66 6.43 10.58
CA LYS A 246 -20.85 6.33 12.04
C LYS A 246 -21.59 5.07 12.48
N GLU A 247 -21.58 4.02 11.66
CA GLU A 247 -22.11 2.69 11.99
C GLU A 247 -21.10 1.90 12.85
N TYR A 248 -20.64 2.53 13.95
CA TYR A 248 -19.53 2.00 14.76
C TYR A 248 -19.83 0.64 15.41
N GLY A 249 -21.10 0.31 15.63
CA GLY A 249 -21.52 -1.02 16.10
C GLY A 249 -21.21 -2.10 15.07
N ARG A 250 -21.71 -1.93 13.83
CA ARG A 250 -21.41 -2.86 12.71
C ARG A 250 -19.92 -2.94 12.42
N GLU A 251 -19.21 -1.82 12.49
CA GLU A 251 -17.76 -1.80 12.32
C GLU A 251 -17.03 -2.63 13.40
N HIS A 252 -17.45 -2.51 14.67
CA HIS A 252 -16.89 -3.27 15.79
C HIS A 252 -17.16 -4.77 15.67
N ASP A 253 -18.39 -5.15 15.29
CA ASP A 253 -18.76 -6.56 15.06
C ASP A 253 -17.91 -7.17 13.94
N LEU A 254 -17.79 -6.46 12.81
CA LEU A 254 -16.96 -6.91 11.68
C LEU A 254 -15.48 -7.07 12.07
N LEU A 255 -14.91 -6.11 12.81
CA LEU A 255 -13.52 -6.21 13.27
C LEU A 255 -13.32 -7.38 14.24
N THR A 256 -14.32 -7.68 15.07
CA THR A 256 -14.31 -8.84 15.96
C THR A 256 -14.26 -10.13 15.15
N GLU A 257 -15.12 -10.28 14.13
CA GLU A 257 -15.11 -11.45 13.26
C GLU A 257 -13.82 -11.60 12.43
N LEU A 258 -13.27 -10.48 11.94
CA LEU A 258 -11.98 -10.47 11.22
C LEU A 258 -10.82 -10.92 12.12
N LEU A 259 -10.87 -10.58 13.42
CA LEU A 259 -9.87 -10.99 14.41
C LEU A 259 -10.07 -12.43 14.91
N GLU A 260 -11.28 -12.96 14.87
CA GLU A 260 -11.58 -14.36 15.25
C GLU A 260 -11.08 -15.36 14.19
N GLN A 261 -11.22 -15.03 12.90
CA GLN A 261 -10.70 -15.89 11.84
C GLN A 261 -9.16 -15.87 11.78
N LYS A 262 -8.56 -17.00 11.38
CA LYS A 262 -7.10 -17.18 11.27
C LYS A 262 -6.66 -17.71 9.89
N MET A 263 -7.45 -17.46 8.86
CA MET A 263 -7.22 -18.02 7.52
C MET A 263 -6.65 -17.02 6.53
N PHE A 264 -7.17 -15.80 6.53
CA PHE A 264 -6.85 -14.77 5.55
C PHE A 264 -6.34 -13.49 6.22
N HIS A 265 -5.39 -12.80 5.59
CA HIS A 265 -4.87 -11.49 6.02
C HIS A 265 -4.32 -11.44 7.44
N LEU A 266 -3.57 -12.46 7.87
CA LEU A 266 -3.00 -12.54 9.23
C LEU A 266 -2.11 -11.32 9.56
N ALA A 267 -1.34 -10.81 8.58
CA ALA A 267 -0.52 -9.61 8.75
C ALA A 267 -1.32 -8.35 9.14
N ARG A 268 -2.60 -8.29 8.78
CA ARG A 268 -3.45 -7.10 8.95
C ARG A 268 -4.10 -7.01 10.32
N ARG A 269 -3.90 -8.00 11.18
CA ARG A 269 -4.53 -8.07 12.51
C ARG A 269 -4.16 -6.88 13.39
N GLY A 270 -2.94 -6.35 13.26
CA GLY A 270 -2.52 -5.15 13.99
C GLY A 270 -3.38 -3.91 13.67
N ASP A 271 -3.69 -3.66 12.38
CA ASP A 271 -4.62 -2.61 11.97
C ASP A 271 -6.00 -2.80 12.63
N TRP A 272 -6.50 -4.04 12.59
CA TRP A 272 -7.83 -4.37 13.13
C TRP A 272 -7.90 -4.18 14.64
N TYR A 273 -6.87 -4.62 15.39
CA TYR A 273 -6.76 -4.39 16.82
C TYR A 273 -6.71 -2.90 17.17
N GLN A 274 -5.87 -2.13 16.46
CA GLN A 274 -5.77 -0.68 16.70
C GLN A 274 -7.11 0.02 16.46
N ARG A 275 -7.82 -0.35 15.39
CA ARG A 275 -9.12 0.22 15.07
C ARG A 275 -10.19 -0.21 16.07
N LYS A 276 -10.26 -1.49 16.44
CA LYS A 276 -11.21 -2.02 17.43
C LYS A 276 -11.03 -1.35 18.80
N ALA A 277 -9.79 -1.25 19.28
CA ALA A 277 -9.49 -0.57 20.55
C ALA A 277 -9.82 0.95 20.51
N LEU A 278 -9.77 1.57 19.32
CA LEU A 278 -10.18 2.96 19.11
C LEU A 278 -11.70 3.12 19.16
N LEU A 279 -12.45 2.19 18.57
CA LEU A 279 -13.91 2.15 18.64
C LEU A 279 -14.38 2.00 20.08
N GLU A 280 -13.83 1.02 20.79
CA GLU A 280 -14.12 0.72 22.19
C GLU A 280 -13.86 1.93 23.09
N GLU A 281 -12.71 2.60 22.97
CA GLU A 281 -12.37 3.76 23.79
C GLU A 281 -13.32 4.95 23.56
N ASN A 282 -13.71 5.24 22.30
CA ASN A 282 -14.27 6.56 21.95
C ASN A 282 -15.75 6.56 21.57
N TYR A 283 -16.26 5.45 21.06
CA TYR A 283 -17.56 5.40 20.38
C TYR A 283 -18.55 4.44 21.03
N MET A 284 -18.10 3.24 21.44
CA MET A 284 -19.02 2.17 21.89
C MET A 284 -19.86 2.56 23.10
N ALA A 285 -19.31 3.34 24.04
CA ALA A 285 -20.06 3.80 25.21
C ALA A 285 -21.27 4.71 24.86
N LYS A 286 -21.25 5.36 23.70
CA LYS A 286 -22.27 6.31 23.23
C LYS A 286 -23.28 5.70 22.25
N LEU A 287 -23.11 4.43 21.86
CA LEU A 287 -24.06 3.75 20.98
C LEU A 287 -25.36 3.47 21.71
N GLY A 288 -26.49 3.76 21.06
CA GLY A 288 -27.84 3.60 21.59
C GLY A 288 -28.51 4.92 21.96
N GLU A 289 -29.55 4.83 22.78
CA GLU A 289 -30.32 5.98 23.28
C GLU A 289 -29.48 6.88 24.22
N PRO A 290 -29.83 8.17 24.39
CA PRO A 290 -29.13 9.07 25.30
C PRO A 290 -29.18 8.55 26.75
N TYR A 291 -28.03 8.16 27.28
CA TYR A 291 -27.91 7.67 28.65
C TYR A 291 -27.81 8.82 29.65
N ALA A 292 -28.36 8.61 30.85
CA ALA A 292 -28.06 9.47 32.00
C ALA A 292 -26.54 9.49 32.27
N LEU A 293 -26.04 10.62 32.81
CA LEU A 293 -24.60 10.85 32.96
C LEU A 293 -23.87 9.73 33.73
N ALA A 294 -24.46 9.26 34.83
CA ALA A 294 -23.90 8.18 35.64
C ALA A 294 -23.78 6.85 34.87
N GLU A 295 -24.79 6.53 34.05
CA GLU A 295 -24.79 5.31 33.22
C GLU A 295 -23.78 5.42 32.08
N LEU A 296 -23.65 6.60 31.46
CA LEU A 296 -22.64 6.85 30.45
C LEU A 296 -21.22 6.72 31.01
N GLU A 297 -20.96 7.20 32.23
CA GLU A 297 -19.66 7.04 32.90
C GLU A 297 -19.35 5.57 33.21
N ARG A 298 -20.35 4.80 33.67
CA ARG A 298 -20.22 3.35 33.89
C ARG A 298 -19.86 2.63 32.59
N ARG A 299 -20.61 2.89 31.51
CA ARG A 299 -20.36 2.31 30.17
C ARG A 299 -18.98 2.70 29.64
N LYS A 300 -18.56 3.96 29.78
CA LYS A 300 -17.20 4.39 29.40
C LYS A 300 -16.13 3.61 30.16
N LYS A 301 -16.32 3.36 31.45
CA LYS A 301 -15.38 2.57 32.26
C LYS A 301 -15.31 1.11 31.78
N GLU A 302 -16.46 0.50 31.48
CA GLU A 302 -16.54 -0.87 30.94
C GLU A 302 -15.83 -0.98 29.58
N TRP A 303 -16.13 -0.07 28.65
CA TRP A 303 -15.50 -0.07 27.34
C TRP A 303 -14.01 0.31 27.36
N ASN A 304 -13.56 1.15 28.30
CA ASN A 304 -12.12 1.37 28.50
C ASN A 304 -11.40 0.10 28.98
N LYS A 305 -12.07 -0.76 29.78
CA LYS A 305 -11.52 -2.07 30.15
C LYS A 305 -11.46 -3.01 28.95
N ALA A 306 -12.52 -3.05 28.13
CA ALA A 306 -12.54 -3.81 26.88
C ALA A 306 -11.42 -3.36 25.94
N ALA A 307 -11.23 -2.05 25.77
CA ALA A 307 -10.15 -1.48 24.96
C ALA A 307 -8.75 -1.86 25.48
N ALA A 308 -8.55 -1.88 26.80
CA ALA A 308 -7.30 -2.32 27.41
C ALA A 308 -7.04 -3.81 27.13
N ALA A 309 -8.05 -4.66 27.33
CA ALA A 309 -7.99 -6.09 27.02
C ALA A 309 -7.72 -6.34 25.53
N THR A 310 -8.34 -5.58 24.62
CA THR A 310 -8.06 -5.65 23.17
C THR A 310 -6.59 -5.31 22.88
N CYS A 311 -6.00 -4.33 23.56
CA CYS A 311 -4.57 -4.00 23.40
C CYS A 311 -3.66 -5.11 23.95
N GLU A 312 -4.00 -5.69 25.10
CA GLU A 312 -3.26 -6.81 25.69
C GLU A 312 -3.29 -8.04 24.78
N MET A 313 -4.47 -8.42 24.28
CA MET A 313 -4.63 -9.51 23.31
C MET A 313 -3.79 -9.27 22.06
N ALA A 314 -3.77 -8.04 21.54
CA ALA A 314 -2.97 -7.69 20.38
C ALA A 314 -1.46 -7.88 20.61
N LEU A 315 -0.96 -7.54 21.80
CA LEU A 315 0.45 -7.70 22.15
C LEU A 315 0.85 -9.17 22.40
N GLN A 316 -0.12 -10.05 22.69
CA GLN A 316 0.08 -11.48 22.87
C GLN A 316 -0.13 -12.28 21.57
N ASP A 317 -0.73 -11.66 20.55
CA ASP A 317 -0.99 -12.29 19.27
C ASP A 317 0.28 -12.39 18.43
N SER A 318 0.66 -13.62 18.05
CA SER A 318 1.85 -13.90 17.23
C SER A 318 1.78 -13.29 15.84
N ASP A 319 0.57 -13.10 15.32
CA ASP A 319 0.33 -12.53 13.98
C ASP A 319 0.17 -11.01 14.03
N CYS A 320 0.21 -10.39 15.22
CA CYS A 320 0.26 -8.94 15.34
C CYS A 320 1.68 -8.44 15.05
N HIS A 321 1.88 -7.87 13.87
CA HIS A 321 3.16 -7.34 13.43
C HIS A 321 3.73 -6.27 14.38
N MET A 322 5.05 -6.28 14.55
CA MET A 322 5.76 -5.46 15.53
C MET A 322 5.58 -3.95 15.31
N THR A 323 5.31 -3.54 14.07
CA THR A 323 5.03 -2.14 13.72
C THR A 323 3.82 -1.55 14.46
N PHE A 324 2.88 -2.40 14.90
CA PHE A 324 1.69 -1.96 15.60
C PHE A 324 1.85 -1.92 17.13
N HIS A 325 2.88 -2.59 17.66
CA HIS A 325 3.09 -2.77 19.09
C HIS A 325 3.28 -1.44 19.81
N PHE A 326 4.07 -0.52 19.24
CA PHE A 326 4.31 0.79 19.84
C PHE A 326 3.00 1.56 20.11
N GLY A 327 2.14 1.66 19.09
CA GLY A 327 0.84 2.35 19.21
C GLY A 327 -0.10 1.69 20.22
N LEU A 328 -0.10 0.35 20.26
CA LEU A 328 -0.90 -0.45 21.19
C LEU A 328 -0.41 -0.31 22.63
N GLN A 329 0.90 -0.39 22.87
CA GLN A 329 1.53 -0.18 24.18
C GLN A 329 1.22 1.21 24.74
N LYS A 330 1.36 2.25 23.91
CA LYS A 330 1.05 3.64 24.29
C LYS A 330 -0.42 3.81 24.66
N ARG A 331 -1.33 3.19 23.90
CA ARG A 331 -2.78 3.19 24.18
C ARG A 331 -3.08 2.45 25.48
N LEU A 332 -2.46 1.29 25.71
CA LEU A 332 -2.63 0.51 26.93
C LEU A 332 -2.21 1.33 28.16
N LEU A 333 -1.00 1.88 28.18
CA LEU A 333 -0.52 2.73 29.29
C LEU A 333 -1.45 3.93 29.55
N LYS A 334 -2.03 4.53 28.51
CA LYS A 334 -3.00 5.63 28.64
C LYS A 334 -4.31 5.13 29.27
N LEU A 335 -4.81 3.97 28.86
CA LEU A 335 -6.04 3.37 29.38
C LEU A 335 -5.88 2.93 30.83
N GLU A 336 -4.76 2.33 31.22
CA GLU A 336 -4.49 1.93 32.60
C GLU A 336 -4.49 3.13 33.55
N LYS A 337 -3.88 4.24 33.12
CA LYS A 337 -3.92 5.52 33.86
C LYS A 337 -5.35 6.05 33.98
N LYS A 338 -6.14 6.03 32.91
CA LYS A 338 -7.57 6.44 32.93
C LYS A 338 -8.40 5.56 33.87
N LEU A 339 -8.13 4.26 33.90
CA LEU A 339 -8.80 3.28 34.77
C LEU A 339 -8.32 3.34 36.22
N ARG A 340 -7.28 4.15 36.52
CA ARG A 340 -6.65 4.29 37.84
C ARG A 340 -6.13 2.95 38.37
N ILE A 341 -5.56 2.13 37.48
CA ILE A 341 -4.92 0.86 37.87
C ILE A 341 -3.69 1.20 38.74
N PRO A 342 -3.51 0.57 39.91
CA PRO A 342 -2.34 0.81 40.76
C PRO A 342 -1.03 0.58 39.99
N LYS A 343 -0.02 1.43 40.19
CA LYS A 343 1.26 1.39 39.45
C LYS A 343 1.94 0.00 39.45
N ARG A 344 1.78 -0.78 40.51
CA ARG A 344 2.30 -2.17 40.63
C ARG A 344 1.62 -3.19 39.72
N LEU A 345 0.42 -2.88 39.22
CA LEU A 345 -0.37 -3.71 38.31
C LEU A 345 -0.38 -3.16 36.88
N GLN A 346 0.25 -2.00 36.65
CA GLN A 346 0.38 -1.43 35.30
C GLN A 346 1.47 -2.18 34.54
N HIS A 347 1.27 -2.33 33.24
CA HIS A 347 2.27 -2.89 32.35
C HIS A 347 3.54 -2.02 32.34
N ASN A 348 4.70 -2.68 32.38
CA ASN A 348 5.99 -2.00 32.30
C ASN A 348 6.69 -2.36 30.99
N PHE A 349 6.65 -1.42 30.04
CA PHE A 349 7.36 -1.51 28.76
C PHE A 349 8.75 -0.88 28.81
N GLY A 350 9.42 -0.82 29.96
CA GLY A 350 10.75 -0.21 30.10
C GLY A 350 11.86 -0.85 29.25
N HIS A 351 11.64 -2.08 28.76
CA HIS A 351 12.48 -2.72 27.75
C HIS A 351 12.34 -2.08 26.36
N VAL A 352 11.20 -1.45 26.09
CA VAL A 352 10.92 -0.64 24.90
C VAL A 352 11.21 0.82 25.24
N LYS A 353 12.26 1.40 24.64
CA LYS A 353 12.52 2.83 24.82
C LYS A 353 11.48 3.61 24.02
N LEU A 354 10.35 3.95 24.64
CA LEU A 354 9.34 4.87 24.09
C LEU A 354 9.84 6.33 24.11
N ALA A 355 11.10 6.56 23.72
CA ALA A 355 11.75 7.86 23.75
C ALA A 355 11.33 8.69 22.53
N LYS A 356 11.41 10.02 22.66
CA LYS A 356 11.32 10.90 21.49
C LYS A 356 12.64 10.87 20.73
N PRO A 357 12.63 11.03 19.40
CA PRO A 357 13.86 11.21 18.65
C PRO A 357 14.61 12.46 19.12
N LEU A 358 15.94 12.46 18.96
CA LEU A 358 16.77 13.62 19.22
C LEU A 358 16.47 14.71 18.20
N GLU A 359 16.50 15.97 18.61
CA GLU A 359 16.38 17.10 17.67
C GLU A 359 17.76 17.71 17.51
N ILE A 360 18.27 17.70 16.27
CA ILE A 360 19.58 18.25 15.88
C ILE A 360 19.33 19.34 14.85
N THR A 361 20.11 20.41 14.89
CA THR A 361 20.04 21.49 13.89
C THR A 361 21.40 21.64 13.22
N VAL A 362 21.42 21.58 11.90
CA VAL A 362 22.63 21.77 11.09
C VAL A 362 22.47 23.03 10.25
N HIS A 363 23.49 23.87 10.28
CA HIS A 363 23.51 25.15 9.58
C HIS A 363 24.38 25.08 8.33
N GLY A 364 23.83 25.43 7.17
CA GLY A 364 24.53 25.40 5.89
C GLY A 364 24.18 26.58 4.98
N ILE A 365 24.88 26.68 3.85
CA ILE A 365 24.64 27.72 2.83
C ILE A 365 23.71 27.14 1.75
N GLN A 366 22.54 27.75 1.58
CA GLN A 366 21.59 27.33 0.56
C GLN A 366 21.84 28.08 -0.75
N LEU A 367 21.88 27.36 -1.86
CA LEU A 367 22.02 27.91 -3.20
C LEU A 367 20.64 28.00 -3.87
N LYS A 368 20.20 29.21 -4.21
CA LYS A 368 18.96 29.44 -4.96
C LYS A 368 19.29 29.81 -6.40
N ARG A 369 18.72 29.06 -7.34
CA ARG A 369 18.76 29.41 -8.77
C ARG A 369 17.50 30.15 -9.17
N GLU A 370 17.62 31.21 -9.96
CA GLU A 370 16.47 31.88 -10.55
C GLU A 370 15.82 30.97 -11.60
N THR A 371 14.83 30.17 -11.19
CA THR A 371 13.96 29.51 -12.17
C THR A 371 13.04 30.55 -12.80
N THR A 372 13.31 30.94 -14.06
CA THR A 372 12.30 31.60 -14.89
C THR A 372 11.07 30.69 -14.95
N PRO A 373 9.89 31.12 -14.47
CA PRO A 373 8.71 30.27 -14.48
C PRO A 373 8.24 30.10 -15.92
N LYS A 374 8.55 28.96 -16.54
CA LYS A 374 7.85 28.55 -17.76
C LYS A 374 6.38 28.32 -17.41
N ALA A 375 5.51 29.19 -17.89
CA ALA A 375 4.07 29.12 -17.67
C ALA A 375 3.53 27.74 -18.08
N GLY A 376 3.01 26.98 -17.12
CA GLY A 376 2.27 25.73 -17.39
C GLY A 376 2.73 24.49 -16.63
N ASN A 377 3.93 24.48 -16.04
CA ASN A 377 4.35 23.36 -15.19
C ASN A 377 3.99 23.62 -13.72
N ILE A 378 3.12 22.78 -13.16
CA ILE A 378 2.96 22.63 -11.71
C ILE A 378 4.35 22.30 -11.17
N SER A 379 4.97 23.23 -10.45
CA SER A 379 6.32 23.08 -9.94
C SER A 379 6.35 21.90 -8.97
N VAL A 380 6.97 20.80 -9.40
CA VAL A 380 7.49 19.77 -8.48
C VAL A 380 8.37 20.51 -7.47
N PRO A 381 8.29 20.23 -6.16
CA PRO A 381 9.19 20.86 -5.19
C PRO A 381 10.63 20.60 -5.62
N THR A 382 11.34 21.64 -6.06
CA THR A 382 12.73 21.52 -6.49
C THR A 382 13.55 21.11 -5.26
N LYS A 383 14.27 19.98 -5.33
CA LYS A 383 15.22 19.61 -4.27
C LYS A 383 16.13 20.81 -4.00
N THR A 384 16.25 21.19 -2.73
CA THR A 384 17.10 22.31 -2.32
C THR A 384 18.56 21.96 -2.56
N ILE A 385 19.30 22.90 -3.14
CA ILE A 385 20.74 22.76 -3.40
C ILE A 385 21.48 23.49 -2.29
N TRP A 386 22.54 22.86 -1.78
CA TRP A 386 23.36 23.39 -0.68
C TRP A 386 24.83 23.35 -1.05
N LEU A 387 25.65 24.17 -0.39
CA LEU A 387 27.10 24.10 -0.51
C LEU A 387 27.68 23.19 0.58
N ASP A 388 28.52 22.24 0.20
CA ASP A 388 29.26 21.41 1.16
C ASP A 388 30.57 22.09 1.55
N GLU A 389 30.55 22.84 2.64
CA GLU A 389 31.74 23.55 3.15
C GLU A 389 32.81 22.61 3.75
N LEU A 390 32.49 21.33 3.98
CA LEU A 390 33.31 20.44 4.83
C LEU A 390 33.99 19.28 4.07
N ASP A 391 33.46 18.87 2.92
CA ASP A 391 34.01 17.76 2.13
C ASP A 391 34.35 18.21 0.70
N SER A 392 33.33 18.43 -0.14
CA SER A 392 33.53 18.63 -1.59
C SER A 392 33.77 20.07 -2.04
N GLU A 393 33.52 21.07 -1.19
CA GLU A 393 33.46 22.51 -1.54
C GLU A 393 32.51 22.81 -2.73
N GLY A 394 31.62 21.87 -3.05
CA GLY A 394 30.75 21.88 -4.22
C GLY A 394 29.27 21.89 -3.87
N GLU A 395 28.43 21.91 -4.92
CA GLU A 395 26.98 21.79 -4.78
C GLU A 395 26.59 20.37 -4.38
N CYS A 396 25.76 20.23 -3.35
CA CYS A 396 25.28 18.96 -2.83
C CYS A 396 23.79 19.02 -2.45
N SER A 397 23.22 17.87 -2.10
CA SER A 397 21.88 17.80 -1.51
C SER A 397 21.90 18.18 -0.03
N VAL A 398 20.73 18.43 0.55
CA VAL A 398 20.63 18.76 1.98
C VAL A 398 21.09 17.59 2.86
N GLU A 399 20.83 16.37 2.43
CA GLU A 399 21.20 15.15 3.13
C GLU A 399 22.72 14.93 3.11
N ASP A 400 23.37 15.19 1.96
CA ASP A 400 24.81 15.08 1.82
C ASP A 400 25.55 16.15 2.65
N MET A 401 25.05 17.39 2.67
CA MET A 401 25.57 18.45 3.56
C MET A 401 25.49 18.06 5.04
N CYS A 402 24.34 17.53 5.48
CA CYS A 402 24.19 17.02 6.85
C CYS A 402 25.14 15.83 7.11
N LEU A 403 25.34 14.94 6.13
CA LEU A 403 26.26 13.82 6.25
C LEU A 403 27.71 14.29 6.44
N SER A 404 28.16 15.30 5.67
CA SER A 404 29.49 15.91 5.82
C SER A 404 29.67 16.55 7.20
N HIS A 405 28.64 17.19 7.75
CA HIS A 405 28.65 17.68 9.14
C HIS A 405 28.87 16.55 10.15
N PHE A 406 28.14 15.44 10.06
CA PHE A 406 28.32 14.31 10.97
C PHE A 406 29.68 13.61 10.79
N ARG A 407 30.22 13.58 9.56
CA ARG A 407 31.60 13.08 9.30
C ARG A 407 32.64 13.91 10.04
N ALA A 408 32.49 15.24 10.07
CA ALA A 408 33.37 16.12 10.84
C ALA A 408 33.29 15.87 12.36
N GLU A 409 32.17 15.35 12.86
CA GLU A 409 32.01 14.90 14.25
C GLU A 409 32.51 13.47 14.52
N GLY A 410 33.13 12.81 13.53
CA GLY A 410 33.71 11.48 13.65
C GLY A 410 32.74 10.33 13.38
N TRP A 411 31.60 10.57 12.73
CA TRP A 411 30.70 9.51 12.27
C TRP A 411 31.06 9.03 10.87
N LYS A 412 30.98 7.72 10.64
CA LYS A 412 30.85 7.17 9.29
C LYS A 412 29.37 7.07 8.94
N GLY A 413 29.02 7.12 7.66
CA GLY A 413 27.61 7.10 7.28
C GLY A 413 27.33 7.03 5.79
N TYR A 414 26.11 6.59 5.47
CA TYR A 414 25.56 6.55 4.12
C TYR A 414 24.22 7.29 4.06
N HIS A 415 24.06 8.09 3.00
CA HIS A 415 22.75 8.57 2.54
C HIS A 415 22.15 7.49 1.62
N SER A 416 21.12 6.78 2.09
CA SER A 416 20.61 5.60 1.36
C SER A 416 19.09 5.54 1.21
N GLU A 417 18.33 6.46 1.81
CA GLU A 417 16.85 6.47 1.78
C GLU A 417 16.25 5.09 2.15
N GLY A 418 16.91 4.36 3.06
CA GLY A 418 16.54 2.99 3.47
C GLY A 418 17.05 1.83 2.61
N ARG A 419 17.75 2.10 1.49
CA ARG A 419 18.32 1.03 0.64
C ARG A 419 19.30 0.15 1.40
N ILE A 420 20.10 0.73 2.31
CA ILE A 420 21.06 -0.03 3.11
C ILE A 420 20.37 -1.05 4.02
N VAL A 421 19.21 -0.73 4.61
CA VAL A 421 18.44 -1.66 5.43
C VAL A 421 17.95 -2.85 4.59
N ARG A 422 17.52 -2.59 3.35
CA ARG A 422 17.14 -3.66 2.42
C ARG A 422 18.34 -4.52 2.03
N THR A 423 19.51 -3.92 1.84
CA THR A 423 20.76 -4.62 1.52
C THR A 423 21.21 -5.50 2.68
N LEU A 424 21.23 -4.96 3.91
CA LEU A 424 21.52 -5.74 5.11
C LEU A 424 20.52 -6.89 5.28
N PHE A 425 19.22 -6.65 5.08
CA PHE A 425 18.22 -7.72 5.11
C PHE A 425 18.50 -8.80 4.07
N ALA A 426 18.81 -8.43 2.83
CA ALA A 426 19.12 -9.38 1.76
C ALA A 426 20.37 -10.22 2.06
N TYR A 427 21.42 -9.64 2.63
CA TYR A 427 22.58 -10.38 3.12
C TYR A 427 22.22 -11.32 4.28
N LEU A 428 21.58 -10.79 5.31
CA LEU A 428 21.29 -11.51 6.56
C LEU A 428 20.21 -12.58 6.40
N PHE A 429 19.39 -12.54 5.35
CA PHE A 429 18.29 -13.48 5.11
C PHE A 429 18.44 -14.23 3.78
N TYR A 430 19.60 -14.21 3.12
CA TYR A 430 19.78 -14.76 1.77
C TYR A 430 19.24 -16.20 1.63
N ASP A 431 19.68 -17.11 2.50
CA ASP A 431 19.25 -18.52 2.52
C ASP A 431 17.76 -18.70 2.86
N ILE A 432 17.19 -17.81 3.67
CA ILE A 432 15.75 -17.82 4.01
C ILE A 432 14.91 -17.30 2.85
N LEU A 433 15.39 -16.27 2.14
CA LEU A 433 14.74 -15.73 0.95
C LEU A 433 14.62 -16.81 -0.13
N PHE A 434 15.65 -17.64 -0.29
CA PHE A 434 15.72 -18.70 -1.31
C PHE A 434 15.43 -20.11 -0.77
N LEU A 435 14.88 -20.19 0.45
CA LEU A 435 14.40 -21.45 1.03
C LEU A 435 13.31 -22.07 0.15
N TYR A 436 13.35 -23.40 0.00
CA TYR A 436 12.33 -24.11 -0.73
C TYR A 436 10.97 -24.01 -0.05
N ILE A 437 10.05 -23.30 -0.69
CA ILE A 437 8.63 -23.27 -0.36
C ILE A 437 7.85 -23.64 -1.62
N PRO A 438 6.92 -24.61 -1.57
CA PRO A 438 6.13 -25.01 -2.73
C PRO A 438 5.40 -23.83 -3.38
N ASN A 439 5.36 -23.80 -4.72
CA ASN A 439 4.67 -22.81 -5.55
C ASN A 439 5.22 -21.36 -5.52
N VAL A 440 6.16 -21.05 -4.64
CA VAL A 440 6.75 -19.70 -4.49
C VAL A 440 7.77 -19.40 -5.60
N PHE A 441 8.58 -20.38 -5.98
CA PHE A 441 9.55 -20.28 -7.08
C PHE A 441 9.04 -21.03 -8.29
N GLN A 442 8.56 -20.30 -9.29
CA GLN A 442 7.92 -20.84 -10.49
C GLN A 442 8.84 -20.87 -11.71
N THR A 443 9.92 -20.10 -11.69
CA THR A 443 10.94 -20.07 -12.75
C THR A 443 12.32 -19.85 -12.15
N ALA A 444 13.37 -20.22 -12.89
CA ALA A 444 14.77 -19.99 -12.50
C ALA A 444 15.23 -18.52 -12.64
N PHE A 445 14.32 -17.58 -12.88
CA PHE A 445 14.62 -16.17 -13.18
C PHE A 445 13.95 -15.20 -12.21
N GLN A 446 13.85 -15.58 -10.94
CA GLN A 446 13.26 -14.78 -9.87
C GLN A 446 14.37 -14.24 -8.97
N THR A 447 14.35 -12.93 -8.75
CA THR A 447 15.26 -12.23 -7.83
C THR A 447 14.80 -12.28 -6.38
N CYS A 448 13.59 -12.81 -6.16
CA CYS A 448 12.94 -12.93 -4.86
C CYS A 448 11.79 -13.95 -4.92
N PRO A 449 11.38 -14.49 -3.75
CA PRO A 449 10.22 -15.36 -3.69
C PRO A 449 8.91 -14.58 -3.95
N LEU A 450 7.94 -15.20 -4.64
CA LEU A 450 6.68 -14.53 -5.04
C LEU A 450 5.78 -14.07 -3.88
N ASP A 451 6.09 -14.53 -2.66
CA ASP A 451 5.40 -14.14 -1.45
C ASP A 451 6.06 -12.99 -0.68
N LEU A 452 7.30 -12.59 -1.00
CA LEU A 452 8.04 -11.55 -0.25
C LEU A 452 7.23 -10.26 -0.04
N HIS A 453 6.50 -9.82 -1.07
CA HIS A 453 5.72 -8.59 -1.03
C HIS A 453 4.29 -8.78 -0.47
N THR A 454 4.04 -9.90 0.20
CA THR A 454 2.72 -10.28 0.69
C THR A 454 2.76 -10.66 2.16
N ASP A 455 1.58 -10.65 2.76
CA ASP A 455 1.30 -10.97 4.16
C ASP A 455 1.62 -12.41 4.56
N VAL A 456 1.95 -13.29 3.61
CA VAL A 456 2.22 -14.70 3.88
C VAL A 456 3.71 -15.05 3.95
N PHE A 457 4.62 -14.14 3.58
CA PHE A 457 6.07 -14.42 3.59
C PHE A 457 6.57 -14.79 4.99
N PHE A 458 6.26 -13.94 5.98
CA PHE A 458 6.65 -14.14 7.37
C PHE A 458 6.06 -15.42 7.97
N PRO A 459 4.72 -15.65 7.97
CA PRO A 459 4.15 -16.83 8.61
C PRO A 459 4.62 -18.14 7.95
N THR A 460 4.87 -18.15 6.64
CA THR A 460 5.36 -19.33 5.92
C THR A 460 6.79 -19.74 6.31
N ARG A 461 7.60 -18.80 6.82
CA ARG A 461 9.00 -19.01 7.23
C ARG A 461 9.24 -18.64 8.69
N ALA A 462 8.19 -18.65 9.52
CA ALA A 462 8.26 -18.08 10.86
C ALA A 462 9.33 -18.78 11.72
N SER A 463 9.51 -20.10 11.55
CA SER A 463 10.51 -20.86 12.30
C SER A 463 11.93 -20.42 11.93
N GLU A 464 12.26 -20.41 10.64
CA GLU A 464 13.57 -20.06 10.11
C GLU A 464 13.91 -18.60 10.36
N ILE A 465 12.92 -17.70 10.18
CA ILE A 465 13.06 -16.29 10.49
C ILE A 465 13.37 -16.11 11.98
N ASN A 466 12.59 -16.70 12.88
CA ASN A 466 12.82 -16.53 14.32
C ASN A 466 14.18 -17.11 14.75
N HIS A 467 14.62 -18.23 14.17
CA HIS A 467 15.96 -18.78 14.42
C HIS A 467 17.06 -17.82 13.96
N ARG A 468 16.94 -17.25 12.75
CA ARG A 468 17.89 -16.26 12.24
C ARG A 468 17.92 -14.97 13.07
N LEU A 469 16.76 -14.53 13.58
CA LEU A 469 16.72 -13.37 14.47
C LEU A 469 17.54 -13.63 15.74
N VAL A 470 17.41 -14.80 16.36
CA VAL A 470 18.22 -15.18 17.53
C VAL A 470 19.71 -15.32 17.18
N GLU A 471 20.05 -15.83 15.99
CA GLU A 471 21.44 -15.87 15.51
C GLU A 471 22.05 -14.47 15.38
N ILE A 472 21.29 -13.51 14.84
CA ILE A 472 21.68 -12.10 14.73
C ILE A 472 21.84 -11.47 16.12
N GLU A 473 20.90 -11.72 17.04
CA GLU A 473 20.94 -11.24 18.42
C GLU A 473 22.21 -11.68 19.15
N ASN A 474 22.67 -12.91 18.89
CA ASN A 474 23.88 -13.48 19.46
C ASN A 474 25.17 -13.09 18.71
N GLY A 475 25.11 -12.17 17.76
CA GLY A 475 26.28 -11.62 17.07
C GLY A 475 26.70 -12.35 15.79
N GLY A 476 25.86 -13.22 15.23
CA GLY A 476 26.13 -13.95 13.98
C GLY A 476 26.03 -13.11 12.69
N ALA A 477 25.64 -11.83 12.80
CA ALA A 477 25.39 -10.96 11.64
C ALA A 477 26.59 -10.81 10.71
N GLU A 478 27.79 -10.61 11.26
CA GLU A 478 29.02 -10.42 10.47
C GLU A 478 29.36 -11.66 9.63
N SER A 479 29.31 -12.86 10.23
CA SER A 479 29.59 -14.11 9.54
C SER A 479 28.61 -14.38 8.40
N LEU A 480 27.33 -14.04 8.59
CA LEU A 480 26.30 -14.20 7.57
C LEU A 480 26.56 -13.29 6.36
N VAL A 481 26.86 -12.00 6.60
CA VAL A 481 27.18 -11.04 5.54
C VAL A 481 28.40 -11.50 4.74
N ARG A 482 29.48 -11.89 5.44
CA ARG A 482 30.72 -12.36 4.81
C ARG A 482 30.50 -13.61 3.95
N ALA A 483 29.80 -14.61 4.47
CA ALA A 483 29.56 -15.87 3.77
C ALA A 483 28.76 -15.67 2.47
N VAL A 484 27.77 -14.76 2.46
CA VAL A 484 27.00 -14.44 1.26
C VAL A 484 27.85 -13.65 0.26
N TRP A 485 28.62 -12.67 0.73
CA TRP A 485 29.50 -11.89 -0.13
C TRP A 485 30.54 -12.78 -0.84
N GLU A 486 31.25 -13.65 -0.10
CA GLU A 486 32.25 -14.55 -0.66
C GLU A 486 31.67 -15.50 -1.73
N ARG A 487 30.43 -15.94 -1.55
CA ARG A 487 29.78 -16.88 -2.48
C ARG A 487 29.19 -16.21 -3.72
N GLU A 488 28.62 -15.02 -3.58
CA GLU A 488 27.70 -14.45 -4.58
C GLU A 488 28.22 -13.15 -5.23
N HIS A 489 29.21 -12.47 -4.64
CA HIS A 489 29.67 -11.17 -5.11
C HIS A 489 30.33 -11.23 -6.48
N GLU A 490 31.18 -12.23 -6.75
CA GLU A 490 31.85 -12.38 -8.05
C GLU A 490 30.84 -12.55 -9.20
N ARG A 491 29.75 -13.28 -8.94
CA ARG A 491 28.65 -13.48 -9.89
C ARG A 491 27.74 -12.25 -9.98
N ARG A 492 27.82 -11.31 -9.04
CA ARG A 492 26.87 -10.19 -8.87
C ARG A 492 25.43 -10.68 -8.96
N THR A 493 25.11 -11.71 -8.18
CA THR A 493 23.79 -12.35 -8.21
C THR A 493 22.68 -11.33 -7.94
N GLU A 494 21.65 -11.32 -8.77
CA GLU A 494 20.55 -10.36 -8.71
C GLU A 494 19.54 -10.78 -7.64
N VAL A 495 19.62 -10.14 -6.47
CA VAL A 495 18.71 -10.34 -5.34
C VAL A 495 17.96 -9.05 -5.06
N VAL A 496 16.67 -9.13 -4.77
CA VAL A 496 15.88 -7.95 -4.42
C VAL A 496 16.46 -7.23 -3.19
N GLY A 497 16.63 -5.91 -3.30
CA GLY A 497 17.12 -5.08 -2.20
C GLY A 497 18.63 -5.17 -1.92
N LEU A 498 19.34 -6.12 -2.55
CA LEU A 498 20.78 -6.26 -2.44
C LEU A 498 21.47 -5.28 -3.39
N ASN A 499 22.37 -4.47 -2.85
CA ASN A 499 23.25 -3.62 -3.64
C ASN A 499 24.71 -4.04 -3.40
N TRP A 500 25.38 -4.45 -4.48
CA TRP A 500 26.78 -4.88 -4.47
C TRP A 500 27.77 -3.70 -4.44
N ASP A 501 27.30 -2.47 -4.63
CA ASP A 501 28.16 -1.28 -4.71
C ASP A 501 28.51 -0.68 -3.34
N TYR A 502 27.97 -1.24 -2.25
CA TYR A 502 28.42 -0.89 -0.89
C TYR A 502 29.73 -1.59 -0.57
N GLU A 503 30.65 -0.87 0.05
CA GLU A 503 31.91 -1.43 0.51
C GLU A 503 31.66 -2.48 1.60
N ILE A 504 32.21 -3.68 1.40
CA ILE A 504 31.96 -4.81 2.30
C ILE A 504 32.50 -4.52 3.71
N ASP A 505 33.66 -3.87 3.82
CA ASP A 505 34.25 -3.52 5.11
C ASP A 505 33.37 -2.56 5.91
N ASP A 506 32.71 -1.61 5.24
CA ASP A 506 31.76 -0.70 5.89
C ASP A 506 30.51 -1.46 6.36
N LEU A 507 29.98 -2.38 5.56
CA LEU A 507 28.84 -3.21 5.96
C LEU A 507 29.20 -4.10 7.18
N LEU A 508 30.39 -4.67 7.19
CA LEU A 508 30.89 -5.50 8.29
C LEU A 508 31.12 -4.66 9.57
N GLU A 509 31.69 -3.47 9.45
CA GLU A 509 31.83 -2.54 10.58
C GLU A 509 30.46 -2.09 11.10
N LEU A 510 29.54 -1.73 10.22
CA LEU A 510 28.19 -1.31 10.58
C LEU A 510 27.45 -2.39 11.37
N VAL A 511 27.42 -3.65 10.90
CA VAL A 511 26.76 -4.75 11.62
C VAL A 511 27.43 -5.08 12.96
N ARG A 512 28.74 -4.84 13.11
CA ARG A 512 29.44 -4.96 14.41
C ARG A 512 29.05 -3.86 15.38
N CYS A 513 28.80 -2.65 14.90
CA CYS A 513 28.39 -1.50 15.71
C CYS A 513 26.93 -1.60 16.18
N PHE A 514 26.09 -2.36 15.47
CA PHE A 514 24.71 -2.60 15.88
C PHE A 514 24.62 -3.35 17.21
N ASP A 515 23.63 -2.98 18.00
CA ASP A 515 23.09 -3.87 19.04
C ASP A 515 22.37 -5.04 18.34
N GLY A 516 22.71 -6.28 18.68
CA GLY A 516 22.17 -7.47 18.01
C GLY A 516 20.63 -7.54 18.07
N GLY A 517 20.05 -7.19 19.22
CA GLY A 517 18.59 -7.07 19.41
C GLY A 517 17.98 -6.01 18.50
N ALA A 518 18.64 -4.88 18.34
CA ALA A 518 18.18 -3.83 17.46
C ALA A 518 18.20 -4.24 15.98
N LEU A 519 19.29 -4.86 15.52
CA LEU A 519 19.41 -5.32 14.13
C LEU A 519 18.40 -6.43 13.82
N ALA A 520 18.20 -7.35 14.75
CA ALA A 520 17.16 -8.38 14.65
C ALA A 520 15.76 -7.75 14.57
N ALA A 521 15.46 -6.76 15.41
CA ALA A 521 14.17 -6.07 15.35
C ALA A 521 13.91 -5.41 13.97
N ILE A 522 14.92 -4.75 13.39
CA ILE A 522 14.82 -4.17 12.03
C ILE A 522 14.54 -5.28 11.01
N CYS A 523 15.27 -6.39 11.06
CA CYS A 523 15.07 -7.52 10.16
C CYS A 523 13.69 -8.17 10.32
N LYS A 524 13.16 -8.25 11.55
CA LYS A 524 11.83 -8.76 11.83
C LYS A 524 10.74 -7.90 11.18
N VAL A 525 10.85 -6.56 11.27
CA VAL A 525 9.92 -5.65 10.58
C VAL A 525 10.00 -5.81 9.06
N MET A 526 11.21 -5.92 8.51
CA MET A 526 11.40 -6.15 7.08
C MET A 526 10.80 -7.48 6.61
N ALA A 527 10.94 -8.55 7.40
CA ALA A 527 10.33 -9.84 7.10
C ALA A 527 8.79 -9.79 7.21
N GLN A 528 8.24 -9.08 8.20
CA GLN A 528 6.79 -8.96 8.38
C GLN A 528 6.12 -8.10 7.29
N GLU A 529 6.74 -7.01 6.85
CA GLU A 529 6.11 -6.01 5.97
C GLU A 529 7.05 -5.45 4.90
N TYR A 530 7.74 -6.32 4.14
CA TYR A 530 8.76 -5.91 3.17
C TYR A 530 8.27 -4.85 2.15
N ARG A 531 7.05 -5.01 1.62
CA ARG A 531 6.47 -4.08 0.62
C ARG A 531 6.23 -2.68 1.20
N GLN A 532 5.62 -2.59 2.37
CA GLN A 532 5.22 -1.32 2.98
C GLN A 532 6.39 -0.63 3.69
N ARG A 533 7.30 -1.41 4.27
CA ARG A 533 8.41 -0.92 5.09
C ARG A 533 9.70 -0.73 4.34
N GLY A 534 9.74 -1.10 3.07
CA GLY A 534 10.85 -0.72 2.20
C GLY A 534 10.99 0.81 2.01
N GLY A 535 9.99 1.63 2.36
CA GLY A 535 10.05 3.09 2.32
C GLY A 535 9.85 3.71 3.70
N GLY A 536 10.26 4.98 3.86
CA GLY A 536 10.13 5.75 5.10
C GLY A 536 11.17 5.41 6.18
N VAL A 537 12.19 4.63 5.87
CA VAL A 537 13.39 4.52 6.73
C VAL A 537 14.09 5.89 6.72
N PRO A 538 14.66 6.37 7.84
CA PRO A 538 15.40 7.63 7.87
C PRO A 538 16.50 7.72 6.80
N ASP A 539 16.74 8.94 6.30
CA ASP A 539 17.58 9.22 5.13
C ASP A 539 19.04 8.74 5.30
N LEU A 540 19.60 9.04 6.48
CA LEU A 540 20.98 8.72 6.83
C LEU A 540 21.03 7.57 7.84
N ILE A 541 22.01 6.69 7.65
CA ILE A 541 22.49 5.78 8.68
C ILE A 541 23.93 6.17 9.02
N LEU A 542 24.20 6.30 10.31
CA LEU A 542 25.50 6.70 10.85
C LEU A 542 25.99 5.66 11.84
N TRP A 543 27.28 5.37 11.84
CA TRP A 543 27.91 4.52 12.84
C TRP A 543 29.30 5.02 13.22
N ARG A 544 29.75 4.62 14.41
CA ARG A 544 31.12 4.81 14.87
C ARG A 544 31.54 3.64 15.76
N ALA A 545 32.73 3.12 15.55
CA ALA A 545 33.31 2.08 16.39
C ALA A 545 33.90 2.70 17.66
N HIS A 546 33.87 1.96 18.78
CA HIS A 546 34.59 2.35 19.99
C HIS A 546 36.05 1.85 19.92
N GLU A 547 37.01 2.74 20.12
CA GLU A 547 38.44 2.46 19.91
C GLU A 547 39.10 1.57 20.99
N SER A 548 38.42 1.23 22.09
CA SER A 548 39.03 0.49 23.22
C SER A 548 38.27 -0.79 23.62
N PRO A 549 38.82 -1.97 23.32
CA PRO A 549 38.25 -3.27 23.75
C PRO A 549 38.32 -3.52 25.26
N GLY A 550 39.06 -2.69 26.02
CA GLY A 550 39.42 -2.95 27.43
C GLY A 550 38.48 -2.38 28.50
N GLU A 551 37.62 -1.41 28.17
CA GLU A 551 36.67 -0.82 29.13
C GLU A 551 35.27 -1.44 29.07
N CYS A 552 35.02 -2.25 28.04
CA CYS A 552 33.80 -3.01 27.91
C CYS A 552 33.94 -4.30 28.74
N GLY A 553 33.47 -4.25 30.00
CA GLY A 553 33.19 -5.47 30.77
C GLY A 553 32.41 -6.47 29.89
N SER A 554 32.66 -7.77 30.08
CA SER A 554 32.08 -8.88 29.31
C SER A 554 30.64 -8.62 28.85
N GLY A 555 30.47 -8.11 27.62
CA GLY A 555 29.17 -7.68 27.06
C GLY A 555 29.04 -6.22 26.58
N GLY A 556 30.09 -5.39 26.62
CA GLY A 556 30.01 -3.99 26.17
C GLY A 556 29.84 -3.81 24.65
N ARG A 557 29.15 -2.73 24.25
CA ARG A 557 28.84 -2.40 22.84
C ARG A 557 30.12 -2.07 22.06
N LYS A 558 30.28 -2.65 20.87
CA LYS A 558 31.45 -2.44 19.98
C LYS A 558 31.42 -1.08 19.25
N GLY A 559 30.27 -0.42 19.22
CA GLY A 559 30.09 0.87 18.57
C GLY A 559 28.70 1.44 18.86
N GLU A 560 28.39 2.53 18.17
CA GLU A 560 27.07 3.16 18.19
C GLU A 560 26.53 3.28 16.76
N VAL A 561 25.21 3.08 16.61
CA VAL A 561 24.48 3.31 15.36
C VAL A 561 23.38 4.33 15.61
N MET A 562 23.22 5.26 14.67
CA MET A 562 22.20 6.29 14.68
C MET A 562 21.54 6.41 13.30
N PHE A 563 20.22 6.49 13.29
CA PHE A 563 19.47 6.87 12.09
C PHE A 563 19.10 8.35 12.17
N VAL A 564 19.24 9.07 11.06
CA VAL A 564 18.92 10.50 11.00
C VAL A 564 17.97 10.76 9.84
N GLU A 565 16.85 11.38 10.16
CA GLU A 565 15.87 11.88 9.18
C GLU A 565 16.11 13.38 9.01
N VAL A 566 16.43 13.80 7.79
CA VAL A 566 16.78 15.19 7.48
C VAL A 566 15.53 15.92 7.01
N LYS A 567 15.25 17.07 7.64
CA LYS A 567 14.10 17.91 7.30
C LYS A 567 14.55 19.35 7.06
N SER A 568 14.04 19.91 5.97
CA SER A 568 14.10 21.35 5.72
C SER A 568 12.98 22.05 6.48
N GLU A 569 13.08 23.37 6.65
CA GLU A 569 12.18 24.20 7.47
C GLU A 569 10.67 24.01 7.18
N ASN A 570 10.29 23.62 5.97
CA ASN A 570 8.91 23.42 5.56
C ASN A 570 8.48 21.95 5.44
N ASP A 571 9.40 21.00 5.65
CA ASP A 571 9.12 19.58 5.48
C ASP A 571 8.55 18.94 6.76
N ARG A 572 7.63 17.98 6.58
CA ARG A 572 6.96 17.28 7.68
C ARG A 572 7.17 15.79 7.55
N LEU A 573 7.29 15.12 8.69
CA LEU A 573 7.35 13.66 8.73
C LEU A 573 6.10 13.03 8.12
N SER A 574 6.32 12.13 7.18
CA SER A 574 5.27 11.23 6.67
C SER A 574 4.88 10.20 7.75
N GLU A 575 3.71 9.58 7.59
CA GLU A 575 3.24 8.58 8.55
C GLU A 575 4.14 7.33 8.55
N THR A 576 4.66 6.92 7.39
CA THR A 576 5.59 5.79 7.28
C THR A 576 6.91 6.07 8.01
N GLN A 577 7.41 7.30 7.94
CA GLN A 577 8.61 7.73 8.68
C GLN A 577 8.41 7.68 10.19
N ARG A 578 7.25 8.14 10.67
CA ARG A 578 6.91 8.05 12.11
C ARG A 578 6.93 6.61 12.60
N VAL A 579 6.36 5.68 11.83
CA VAL A 579 6.38 4.27 12.20
C VAL A 579 7.80 3.72 12.28
N TRP A 580 8.68 4.06 11.33
CA TRP A 580 10.09 3.65 11.40
C TRP A 580 10.83 4.26 12.59
N ILE A 581 10.60 5.53 12.89
CA ILE A 581 11.16 6.19 14.08
C ILE A 581 10.69 5.47 15.35
N ASP A 582 9.40 5.15 15.45
CA ASP A 582 8.83 4.43 16.59
C ASP A 582 9.44 3.03 16.73
N VAL A 583 9.59 2.29 15.61
CA VAL A 583 10.22 0.95 15.57
C VAL A 583 11.68 1.00 15.99
N LEU A 584 12.47 1.91 15.42
CA LEU A 584 13.90 2.05 15.70
C LEU A 584 14.14 2.46 17.16
N THR A 585 13.35 3.41 17.65
CA THR A 585 13.41 3.86 19.04
C THR A 585 13.00 2.74 19.99
N ALA A 586 11.93 2.01 19.68
CA ALA A 586 11.49 0.84 20.43
C ALA A 586 12.56 -0.26 20.49
N ALA A 587 13.29 -0.47 19.40
CA ALA A 587 14.42 -1.38 19.30
C ALA A 587 15.69 -0.87 20.01
N GLY A 588 15.66 0.35 20.57
CA GLY A 588 16.77 0.94 21.30
C GLY A 588 17.84 1.59 20.44
N VAL A 589 17.59 1.73 19.13
CA VAL A 589 18.45 2.47 18.19
C VAL A 589 18.28 3.96 18.41
N ARG A 590 19.38 4.71 18.30
CA ARG A 590 19.35 6.17 18.40
C ARG A 590 18.74 6.72 17.10
N VAL A 591 17.74 7.59 17.23
CA VAL A 591 17.11 8.25 16.09
C VAL A 591 17.16 9.75 16.30
N ALA A 592 17.56 10.50 15.27
CA ALA A 592 17.58 11.95 15.28
C ALA A 592 16.74 12.54 14.13
N LEU A 593 16.07 13.65 14.41
CA LEU A 593 15.47 14.55 13.44
C LEU A 593 16.45 15.71 13.24
N CYS A 594 17.03 15.80 12.06
CA CYS A 594 18.01 16.82 11.71
C CYS A 594 17.34 17.94 10.91
N ASN A 595 17.17 19.10 11.53
CA ASN A 595 16.66 20.29 10.89
C ASN A 595 17.80 21.02 10.16
N ALA A 596 17.77 21.02 8.84
CA ALA A 596 18.70 21.79 8.02
C ALA A 596 18.21 23.23 7.88
N VAL A 597 19.01 24.18 8.37
CA VAL A 597 18.68 25.60 8.42
C VAL A 597 19.70 26.40 7.61
N ALA A 598 19.21 27.26 6.71
CA ALA A 598 20.08 28.13 5.92
C ALA A 598 20.65 29.23 6.83
N LYS A 599 21.96 29.23 7.06
CA LYS A 599 22.65 30.37 7.70
C LYS A 599 22.84 31.53 6.72
N GLU A 600 22.99 31.19 5.44
CA GLU A 600 23.18 32.11 4.32
C GLU A 600 22.44 31.54 3.10
N VAL A 601 21.85 32.43 2.29
CA VAL A 601 21.24 32.07 1.00
C VAL A 601 21.98 32.81 -0.10
N ARG A 602 22.63 32.07 -1.00
CA ARG A 602 23.33 32.63 -2.16
C ARG A 602 22.49 32.42 -3.41
N GLU A 603 22.29 33.48 -4.16
CA GLU A 603 21.71 33.40 -5.50
C GLU A 603 22.81 33.01 -6.48
N VAL A 604 22.57 31.95 -7.24
CA VAL A 604 23.52 31.39 -8.22
C VAL A 604 22.83 31.40 -9.58
N ASP A 605 23.49 32.01 -10.57
CA ASP A 605 23.00 32.16 -11.94
C ASP A 605 22.84 30.82 -12.70
#